data_AF-A0A661EYN6-F1
#
_entry.id   AF-A0A661EYN6-F1
#
_cell.length_a   1.000
_cell.length_b   1.000
_cell.length_c   1.000
_cell.angle_alpha   90.00
_cell.angle_beta   90.00
_cell.angle_gamma   90.00
#
_symmetry.space_group_name_H-M   'P 1'
#
loop_
_entity.id
_entity.type
_entity.pdbx_description
1 polymer ?
#
loop_
_entity_poly.entity_id
_entity_poly.type
_entity_poly.pdbx_seq_one_letter_code
_entity_poly.pdbx_strand_id
1 'polypeptide(L)'
;MDNNQYFYRTAIFTRKEGRVALVDIDDPENITALEDWLGTVVSLADGAHTIQEIIDYMSRQYPSPPDKLEETIHSVIERLEEGKIIRLSNSAVSLPYYLASPIEKLNIKKAQKLIKEDGYVNGSK
;
A
#
# COMPACT_ATOMS: atom_id res chain seq x y z
N MET A 1 -8.51 -1.88 -16.00
CA MET A 1 -7.18 -1.94 -15.37
C MET A 1 -6.35 -3.02 -16.06
N ASP A 2 -5.03 -2.90 -16.15
CA ASP A 2 -4.15 -3.94 -16.73
C ASP A 2 -3.50 -4.74 -15.60
N ASN A 3 -3.76 -6.06 -15.55
CA ASN A 3 -3.30 -6.92 -14.45
C ASN A 3 -1.78 -7.12 -14.41
N ASN A 4 -1.07 -6.78 -15.50
CA ASN A 4 0.40 -6.88 -15.56
C ASN A 4 1.10 -5.68 -14.91
N GLN A 5 0.36 -4.64 -14.55
CA GLN A 5 0.95 -3.48 -13.88
C GLN A 5 1.39 -3.86 -12.47
N TYR A 6 2.54 -3.34 -12.09
CA TYR A 6 3.02 -3.31 -10.73
C TYR A 6 2.31 -2.20 -9.98
N PHE A 7 2.19 -2.34 -8.67
CA PHE A 7 1.57 -1.33 -7.83
C PHE A 7 2.38 -1.17 -6.55
N TYR A 8 2.54 0.06 -6.10
CA TYR A 8 3.40 0.39 -4.98
C TYR A 8 2.77 1.46 -4.09
N ARG A 9 3.06 1.38 -2.79
CA ARG A 9 2.61 2.36 -1.80
C ARG A 9 3.21 3.72 -2.05
N THR A 10 2.42 4.74 -1.75
CA THR A 10 2.79 6.14 -1.57
C THR A 10 2.37 6.67 -0.21
N ALA A 11 1.99 5.79 0.72
CA ALA A 11 1.67 6.15 2.08
C ALA A 11 2.44 5.26 3.07
N ILE A 12 2.78 5.86 4.21
CA ILE A 12 3.40 5.16 5.33
C ILE A 12 2.29 4.45 6.07
N PHE A 13 2.59 3.23 6.52
CA PHE A 13 1.61 2.38 7.18
C PHE A 13 2.19 1.74 8.44
N THR A 14 1.31 1.29 9.33
CA THR A 14 1.64 0.42 10.46
C THR A 14 0.88 -0.88 10.36
N ARG A 15 1.41 -1.95 10.98
CA ARG A 15 0.68 -3.19 11.20
C ARG A 15 0.67 -3.54 12.69
N LYS A 16 -0.45 -3.27 13.36
CA LYS A 16 -0.64 -3.58 14.78
C LYS A 16 -1.81 -4.52 14.96
N GLU A 17 -1.61 -5.62 15.69
CA GLU A 17 -2.66 -6.61 16.00
C GLU A 17 -3.37 -7.15 14.74
N GLY A 18 -2.63 -7.33 13.65
CA GLY A 18 -3.18 -7.83 12.38
C GLY A 18 -3.94 -6.78 11.55
N ARG A 19 -4.11 -5.56 12.06
CA ARG A 19 -4.75 -4.46 11.33
C ARG A 19 -3.72 -3.54 10.71
N VAL A 20 -4.04 -3.03 9.53
CA VAL A 20 -3.21 -2.09 8.79
C VAL A 20 -3.86 -0.72 8.89
N ALA A 21 -3.03 0.29 9.15
CA ALA A 21 -3.46 1.68 9.20
C ALA A 21 -2.47 2.57 8.47
N LEU A 22 -2.97 3.67 7.90
CA LEU A 22 -2.13 4.74 7.38
C LEU A 22 -1.63 5.59 8.53
N VAL A 23 -0.41 6.09 8.41
CA VAL A 23 0.27 6.85 9.47
C VAL A 23 0.86 8.13 8.88
N ASP A 24 0.64 9.25 9.56
CA ASP A 24 1.44 10.45 9.34
C ASP A 24 2.79 10.29 10.04
N ILE A 25 3.91 10.44 9.31
CA ILE A 25 5.24 10.28 9.93
C ILE A 25 5.61 11.45 10.84
N ASP A 26 5.01 12.62 10.63
CA ASP A 26 5.25 13.79 11.46
C ASP A 26 4.35 13.78 12.71
N ASP A 27 3.25 13.01 12.68
CA ASP A 27 2.39 12.70 13.81
C ASP A 27 2.01 11.20 13.86
N PRO A 28 2.91 10.31 14.33
CA PRO A 28 2.69 8.85 14.29
C PRO A 28 1.50 8.34 15.13
N GLU A 29 0.92 9.18 15.99
CA GLU A 29 -0.29 8.86 16.74
C GLU A 29 -1.56 9.08 15.89
N ASN A 30 -1.47 9.90 14.84
CA ASN A 30 -2.53 10.11 13.87
C ASN A 30 -2.61 8.94 12.89
N ILE A 31 -3.41 7.94 13.27
CA ILE A 31 -3.61 6.72 12.50
C ILE A 31 -4.99 6.68 11.85
N THR A 32 -5.04 6.29 10.58
CA THR A 32 -6.30 5.98 9.88
C THR A 32 -6.38 4.49 9.63
N ALA A 33 -7.20 3.79 10.41
CA ALA A 33 -7.41 2.36 10.26
C ALA A 33 -8.04 2.05 8.90
N LEU A 34 -7.48 1.08 8.19
CA LEU A 34 -8.04 0.58 6.94
C LEU A 34 -8.94 -0.61 7.22
N GLU A 35 -10.00 -0.75 6.43
CA GLU A 35 -10.76 -2.00 6.36
C GLU A 35 -9.83 -3.14 5.91
N ASP A 36 -10.13 -4.37 6.34
CA ASP A 36 -9.22 -5.52 6.19
C ASP A 36 -8.74 -5.74 4.73
N TRP A 37 -9.64 -5.56 3.76
CA TRP A 37 -9.31 -5.67 2.34
C TRP A 37 -8.37 -4.57 1.85
N LEU A 38 -8.65 -3.32 2.22
CA LEU A 38 -7.79 -2.18 1.92
C LEU A 38 -6.40 -2.38 2.56
N GLY A 39 -6.37 -2.82 3.82
CA GLY A 39 -5.14 -3.12 4.54
C GLY A 39 -4.30 -4.21 3.88
N THR A 40 -4.94 -5.23 3.34
CA THR A 40 -4.26 -6.32 2.63
C THR A 40 -3.63 -5.81 1.33
N VAL A 41 -4.38 -5.07 0.51
CA VAL A 41 -3.86 -4.48 -0.74
C VAL A 41 -2.71 -3.51 -0.46
N VAL A 42 -2.85 -2.64 0.54
CA VAL A 42 -1.77 -1.72 0.95
C VAL A 42 -0.53 -2.49 1.41
N SER A 43 -0.69 -3.57 2.17
CA SER A 43 0.45 -4.38 2.62
C SER A 43 1.22 -5.02 1.47
N LEU A 44 0.53 -5.39 0.39
CA LEU A 44 1.08 -6.07 -0.77
C LEU A 44 1.55 -5.11 -1.87
N ALA A 45 1.22 -3.82 -1.79
CA ALA A 45 1.68 -2.76 -2.70
C ALA A 45 3.17 -2.41 -2.50
N ASP A 46 4.05 -3.38 -2.70
CA ASP A 46 5.49 -3.27 -2.48
C ASP A 46 6.30 -2.96 -3.74
N GLY A 47 5.63 -2.71 -4.87
CA GLY A 47 6.28 -2.41 -6.14
C GLY A 47 6.94 -3.60 -6.83
N ALA A 48 6.98 -4.76 -6.18
CA ALA A 48 7.52 -5.99 -6.74
C ALA A 48 6.41 -6.89 -7.29
N HIS A 49 5.21 -6.83 -6.71
CA HIS A 49 4.06 -7.61 -7.16
C HIS A 49 3.20 -6.85 -8.19
N THR A 50 2.63 -7.62 -9.10
CA THR A 50 1.63 -7.22 -10.08
C THR A 50 0.21 -7.34 -9.51
N ILE A 51 -0.75 -6.70 -10.18
CA ILE A 51 -2.17 -6.81 -9.84
C ILE A 51 -2.65 -8.26 -9.97
N GLN A 52 -2.18 -9.00 -10.98
CA GLN A 52 -2.51 -10.43 -11.14
C GLN A 52 -2.07 -11.24 -9.91
N GLU A 53 -0.89 -10.98 -9.37
CA GLU A 53 -0.38 -11.72 -8.21
C GLU A 53 -1.19 -11.45 -6.93
N ILE A 54 -1.74 -10.24 -6.76
CA ILE A 54 -2.71 -9.98 -5.71
C ILE A 54 -4.00 -10.77 -5.95
N ILE A 55 -4.54 -10.75 -7.17
CA ILE A 55 -5.79 -11.46 -7.49
C ILE A 55 -5.63 -12.95 -7.18
N ASP A 56 -4.51 -13.54 -7.61
CA ASP A 56 -4.17 -14.93 -7.34
C ASP A 56 -4.00 -15.20 -5.85
N TYR A 57 -3.31 -14.33 -5.11
CA TYR A 57 -3.14 -14.44 -3.67
C TYR A 57 -4.49 -14.40 -2.93
N MET A 58 -5.35 -13.46 -3.28
CA MET A 58 -6.67 -13.27 -2.67
C MET A 58 -7.61 -14.42 -3.02
N SER A 59 -7.58 -14.91 -4.25
CA SER A 59 -8.36 -16.05 -4.71
C SER A 59 -8.06 -17.30 -3.87
N ARG A 60 -6.80 -17.55 -3.54
CA ARG A 60 -6.38 -18.68 -2.68
C ARG A 60 -6.86 -18.60 -1.24
N GLN A 61 -7.37 -17.45 -0.78
CA GLN A 61 -7.97 -17.32 0.56
C GLN A 61 -9.37 -17.95 0.64
N TYR A 62 -9.95 -18.32 -0.49
CA TYR A 62 -11.29 -18.88 -0.58
C TYR A 62 -11.24 -20.34 -1.04
N PRO A 63 -12.03 -21.25 -0.42
CA PRO A 63 -12.28 -22.57 -1.00
C PRO A 63 -12.94 -22.49 -2.38
N SER A 64 -13.80 -21.47 -2.58
CA SER A 64 -14.41 -21.11 -3.86
C SER A 64 -14.41 -19.58 -3.96
N PRO A 65 -13.54 -18.99 -4.80
CA PRO A 65 -13.49 -17.54 -5.00
C PRO A 65 -14.83 -17.00 -5.52
N PRO A 66 -15.26 -15.80 -5.10
CA PRO A 66 -16.41 -15.13 -5.68
C PRO A 66 -16.18 -14.80 -7.16
N ASP A 67 -17.21 -14.94 -8.00
CA ASP A 67 -17.14 -14.63 -9.45
C ASP A 67 -16.65 -13.20 -9.75
N LYS A 68 -16.91 -12.26 -8.83
CA LYS A 68 -16.57 -10.84 -8.95
C LYS A 68 -15.34 -10.42 -8.14
N LEU A 69 -14.50 -11.37 -7.74
CA LEU A 69 -13.31 -11.08 -6.93
C LEU A 69 -12.37 -10.11 -7.64
N GLU A 70 -12.08 -10.35 -8.92
CA GLU A 70 -11.22 -9.48 -9.73
C GLU A 70 -11.78 -8.05 -9.83
N GLU A 71 -13.06 -7.91 -10.20
CA GLU A 71 -13.73 -6.59 -10.28
C GLU A 71 -13.66 -5.83 -8.94
N THR A 72 -13.80 -6.57 -7.83
CA THR A 72 -13.72 -6.02 -6.48
C THR A 72 -12.32 -5.52 -6.16
N ILE A 73 -11.29 -6.30 -6.51
CA ILE A 73 -9.89 -5.92 -6.30
C ILE A 73 -9.51 -4.73 -7.17
N HIS A 74 -9.93 -4.69 -8.44
CA HIS A 74 -9.74 -3.51 -9.31
C HIS A 74 -10.37 -2.27 -8.68
N SER A 75 -11.62 -2.36 -8.24
CA SER A 75 -12.31 -1.24 -7.59
C SER A 75 -11.60 -0.76 -6.33
N VAL A 76 -10.99 -1.66 -5.56
CA VAL A 76 -10.19 -1.32 -4.38
C VAL A 76 -8.89 -0.60 -4.77
N ILE A 77 -8.19 -1.10 -5.78
CA ILE A 77 -6.96 -0.49 -6.29
C ILE A 77 -7.24 0.91 -6.83
N GLU A 78 -8.30 1.09 -7.61
CA GLU A 78 -8.72 2.41 -8.14
C GLU A 78 -8.95 3.41 -7.00
N ARG A 79 -9.72 3.03 -5.97
CA ARG A 79 -9.95 3.91 -4.81
C ARG A 79 -8.67 4.27 -4.05
N LEU A 80 -7.75 3.32 -3.90
CA LEU A 80 -6.47 3.56 -3.24
C LEU A 80 -5.55 4.46 -4.09
N GLU A 81 -5.60 4.33 -5.42
CA GLU A 81 -4.87 5.20 -6.34
C GLU A 81 -5.44 6.62 -6.35
N GLU A 82 -6.77 6.77 -6.41
CA GLU A 82 -7.48 8.05 -6.28
C GLU A 82 -7.15 8.74 -4.95
N GLY A 83 -7.10 7.97 -3.87
CA GLY A 83 -6.68 8.42 -2.54
C GLY A 83 -5.18 8.69 -2.38
N LYS A 84 -4.38 8.50 -3.44
CA LYS A 84 -2.91 8.65 -3.45
C LYS A 84 -2.21 7.79 -2.39
N ILE A 85 -2.78 6.63 -2.07
CA ILE A 85 -2.23 5.65 -1.14
C ILE A 85 -1.32 4.66 -1.86
N ILE A 86 -1.63 4.36 -3.13
CA ILE A 86 -0.82 3.56 -4.03
C ILE A 86 -0.68 4.26 -5.39
N ARG A 87 0.23 3.75 -6.22
CA ARG A 87 0.34 4.09 -7.65
C ARG A 87 0.62 2.85 -8.47
N LEU A 88 0.23 2.88 -9.74
CA LEU A 88 0.54 1.85 -10.73
C LEU A 88 1.82 2.17 -11.53
N SER A 89 2.49 1.13 -12.01
CA SER A 89 3.69 1.20 -12.84
C SER A 89 3.74 0.05 -13.83
N ASN A 90 4.27 0.30 -15.03
CA ASN A 90 4.48 -0.74 -16.04
C ASN A 90 5.77 -1.57 -15.79
N SER A 91 6.53 -1.23 -14.77
CA SER A 91 7.73 -1.94 -14.34
C SER A 91 7.83 -1.99 -12.82
N ALA A 92 8.52 -2.99 -12.28
CA ALA A 92 8.78 -3.08 -10.84
C ALA A 92 9.43 -1.80 -10.30
N VAL A 93 9.08 -1.44 -9.06
CA VAL A 93 9.52 -0.21 -8.38
C VAL A 93 10.18 -0.58 -7.06
N SER A 94 11.41 -0.13 -6.86
CA SER A 94 12.05 -0.18 -5.54
C SER A 94 11.53 0.96 -4.68
N LEU A 95 10.90 0.65 -3.55
CA LEU A 95 10.38 1.66 -2.66
C LEU A 95 11.51 2.37 -1.89
N PRO A 96 11.34 3.68 -1.61
CA PRO A 96 12.20 4.38 -0.66
C PRO A 96 12.14 3.72 0.72
N TYR A 97 13.20 3.89 1.51
CA TYR A 97 13.31 3.32 2.86
C TYR A 97 12.06 3.55 3.72
N TYR A 98 11.46 4.74 3.65
CA TYR A 98 10.33 5.13 4.47
C TYR A 98 8.98 4.52 4.04
N LEU A 99 8.90 3.89 2.85
CA LEU A 99 7.71 3.17 2.36
C LEU A 99 7.91 1.65 2.30
N ALA A 100 9.16 1.20 2.44
CA ALA A 100 9.56 -0.20 2.26
C ALA A 100 9.09 -1.13 3.38
N SER A 101 8.69 -0.61 4.54
CA SER A 101 8.28 -1.42 5.70
C SER A 101 7.30 -0.67 6.60
N PRO A 102 6.55 -1.38 7.46
CA PRO A 102 5.73 -0.77 8.49
C PRO A 102 6.53 0.17 9.39
N ILE A 103 5.90 1.26 9.86
CA ILE A 103 6.57 2.33 10.62
C ILE A 103 7.28 1.80 11.87
N GLU A 104 6.74 0.78 12.53
CA GLU A 104 7.36 0.15 13.71
C GLU A 104 8.68 -0.57 13.42
N LYS A 105 8.98 -0.86 12.14
CA LYS A 105 10.26 -1.44 11.69
C LYS A 105 11.24 -0.38 11.16
N LEU A 106 10.81 0.88 11.08
CA LEU A 106 11.62 1.98 10.56
C LEU A 106 12.31 2.72 11.70
N ASN A 107 13.49 3.28 11.39
CA ASN A 107 14.04 4.36 12.18
C ASN A 107 13.35 5.66 11.74
N ILE A 108 12.42 6.15 12.56
CA ILE A 108 11.57 7.32 12.25
C ILE A 108 12.42 8.54 11.92
N LYS A 109 13.48 8.84 12.68
CA LYS A 109 14.37 9.98 12.42
C LYS A 109 15.05 9.88 11.05
N LYS A 110 15.50 8.68 10.68
CA LYS A 110 16.09 8.42 9.36
C LYS A 110 15.04 8.58 8.25
N ALA A 111 13.85 8.03 8.45
CA ALA A 111 12.75 8.11 7.49
C ALA A 111 12.33 9.56 7.24
N GLN A 112 12.12 10.36 8.30
CA GLN A 112 11.82 11.80 8.20
C GLN A 112 12.92 12.58 7.47
N LYS A 113 14.19 12.25 7.73
CA LYS A 113 15.32 12.87 7.03
C LYS A 113 15.26 12.57 5.52
N LEU A 114 15.10 11.30 5.14
CA LEU A 114 15.05 10.87 3.74
C LEU A 114 13.84 11.46 3.00
N ILE A 115 12.67 11.56 3.65
CA ILE A 115 11.48 12.22 3.07
C ILE A 115 11.77 13.68 2.69
N LYS A 116 12.47 14.42 3.57
CA LYS A 116 12.85 15.81 3.32
C LYS A 116 13.88 15.93 2.21
N GLU A 117 14.85 15.01 2.15
CA GLU A 117 15.89 14.98 1.11
C GLU A 117 15.33 14.63 -0.28
N ASP A 118 14.40 13.66 -0.35
CA ASP A 118 13.76 13.22 -1.58
C ASP A 118 12.70 14.21 -2.10
N GLY A 119 12.40 15.28 -1.34
CA GLY A 119 11.34 16.24 -1.66
C GLY A 119 9.95 15.60 -1.66
N TYR A 120 9.78 14.52 -0.89
CA TYR A 120 8.54 13.76 -0.83
C TYR A 120 7.47 14.57 -0.09
N VAL A 121 6.56 15.18 -0.83
CA VAL A 121 5.42 15.89 -0.27
C VAL A 121 4.29 14.87 -0.08
N ASN A 122 4.07 14.44 1.17
CA ASN A 122 2.85 13.70 1.53
C ASN A 122 1.66 14.53 1.05
N GLY A 123 0.73 13.90 0.32
CA GLY A 123 -0.38 14.57 -0.33
C GLY A 123 -1.36 15.21 0.64
N SER A 124 -1.02 16.38 1.17
CA SER A 124 -1.89 17.30 1.88
C SER A 124 -1.54 18.73 1.48
N LYS A 125 -2.24 19.22 0.47
CA LYS A 125 -2.52 20.65 0.29
C LYS A 125 -3.98 20.80 -0.06
#